data_AF-A0A3P6QIZ7-F1
#
_entry.id   AF-A0A3P6QIZ7-F1
#
_cell.length_a   1.000
_cell.length_b   1.000
_cell.length_c   1.000
_cell.angle_alpha   90.00
_cell.angle_beta   90.00
_cell.angle_gamma   90.00
#
_symmetry.space_group_name_H-M   'P 1'
#
loop_
_entity.id
_entity.type
_entity.pdbx_description
1 polymer ?
#
loop_
_entity_poly.entity_id
_entity_poly.type
_entity_poly.pdbx_seq_one_letter_code
_entity_poly.pdbx_strand_id
1 'polypeptide(L)'
;MQIENLPDALHDPYVCSIYRADLAQKTQELLQSFSKGNAIFTLPNAPIKCSGAAQKICYLADEIFRKRGVRSQTHLTYNTPLSDVFDVPKYAKTLNKIVERKSIELKLLRNLKSVNIGKREATFELLEQDGRPTGHSSIFVQAFDLLHVAPPCSAPEVLRNSPEVTNANDFLDVNPKSLQHKKYPNIFGIGDCNGSPNKKTAAATC
;
A
#
# COMPACT_ATOMS: atom_id res chain seq x y z
N MET A 1 3.41 -12.96 0.97
CA MET A 1 4.20 -12.15 1.92
C MET A 1 3.24 -11.55 2.94
N GLN A 2 3.47 -11.79 4.23
CA GLN A 2 2.59 -11.35 5.32
C GLN A 2 3.35 -10.34 6.18
N ILE A 3 2.68 -9.26 6.57
CA ILE A 3 3.22 -8.30 7.54
C ILE A 3 2.99 -8.88 8.93
N GLU A 4 4.05 -9.11 9.69
CA GLU A 4 3.96 -9.71 11.02
C GLU A 4 3.11 -8.82 11.96
N ASN A 5 2.22 -9.46 12.72
CA ASN A 5 1.28 -8.84 13.67
C ASN A 5 0.27 -7.85 13.06
N LEU A 6 0.18 -7.73 11.72
CA LEU A 6 -0.74 -6.77 11.11
C LEU A 6 -2.23 -7.02 11.44
N PRO A 7 -2.76 -8.26 11.43
CA PRO A 7 -4.17 -8.49 11.75
C PRO A 7 -4.55 -7.91 13.12
N ASP A 8 -3.74 -8.19 14.15
CA ASP A 8 -3.93 -7.67 15.50
C ASP A 8 -3.71 -6.14 15.54
N ALA A 9 -2.69 -5.64 14.84
CA ALA A 9 -2.40 -4.21 14.76
C ALA A 9 -3.55 -3.40 14.17
N LEU A 10 -4.29 -3.93 13.19
CA LEU A 10 -5.43 -3.21 12.61
C LEU A 10 -6.57 -2.96 13.62
N HIS A 11 -6.59 -3.66 14.76
CA HIS A 11 -7.52 -3.38 15.85
C HIS A 11 -7.05 -2.23 16.77
N ASP A 12 -5.75 -1.90 16.79
CA ASP A 12 -5.19 -0.85 17.64
C ASP A 12 -5.64 0.58 17.23
N PRO A 13 -5.99 1.48 18.16
CA PRO A 13 -6.50 2.81 17.85
C PRO A 13 -5.63 3.66 16.91
N TYR A 14 -4.31 3.44 16.89
CA TYR A 14 -3.36 4.24 16.12
C TYR A 14 -3.05 3.67 14.73
N VAL A 15 -3.61 2.51 14.37
CA VAL A 15 -3.37 1.84 13.10
C VAL A 15 -4.66 1.77 12.28
N CYS A 16 -4.62 2.18 11.02
CA CYS A 16 -5.80 2.23 10.16
C CYS A 16 -5.50 1.83 8.71
N SER A 17 -6.55 1.64 7.90
CA SER A 17 -6.41 1.31 6.47
C SER A 17 -7.67 1.68 5.69
N ILE A 18 -7.51 2.34 4.56
CA ILE A 18 -8.63 2.64 3.64
C ILE A 18 -9.02 1.45 2.74
N TYR A 19 -8.26 0.35 2.78
CA TYR A 19 -8.46 -0.78 1.87
C TYR A 19 -9.51 -1.79 2.36
N ARG A 20 -9.95 -1.61 3.60
CA ARG A 20 -10.94 -2.40 4.32
C ARG A 20 -12.14 -1.52 4.68
N ALA A 21 -13.34 -1.96 4.31
CA ALA A 21 -14.55 -1.19 4.50
C ALA A 21 -14.82 -0.91 6.00
N ASP A 22 -14.57 -1.90 6.85
CA ASP A 22 -14.74 -1.82 8.31
C ASP A 22 -13.74 -0.88 9.00
N LEU A 23 -12.66 -0.49 8.31
CA LEU A 23 -11.64 0.42 8.83
C LEU A 23 -11.72 1.84 8.24
N ALA A 24 -12.56 2.06 7.23
CA ALA A 24 -12.64 3.36 6.56
C ALA A 24 -13.08 4.48 7.51
N GLN A 25 -14.10 4.23 8.34
CA GLN A 25 -14.57 5.18 9.35
C GLN A 25 -13.50 5.43 10.42
N LYS A 26 -12.83 4.38 10.89
CA LYS A 26 -11.69 4.49 11.82
C LYS A 26 -10.57 5.36 11.25
N THR A 27 -10.22 5.22 9.96
CA THR A 27 -9.22 6.09 9.33
C THR A 27 -9.65 7.55 9.38
N GLN A 28 -10.92 7.87 9.09
CA GLN A 28 -11.42 9.23 9.17
C GLN A 28 -11.35 9.78 10.60
N GLU A 29 -11.84 9.04 11.59
CA GLU A 29 -11.83 9.44 13.01
C GLU A 29 -10.41 9.66 13.53
N LEU A 30 -9.47 8.79 13.17
CA LEU A 30 -8.07 8.92 13.56
C LEU A 30 -7.43 10.17 12.93
N LEU A 31 -7.68 10.45 11.64
CA LEU A 31 -7.18 11.68 11.01
C LEU A 31 -7.79 12.97 11.61
N GLN A 32 -9.02 12.90 12.10
CA GLN A 32 -9.71 14.04 12.75
C GLN A 32 -9.33 14.22 14.22
N SER A 33 -8.82 13.20 14.90
CA SER A 33 -8.41 13.27 16.30
C SER A 33 -6.90 13.42 16.50
N PHE A 34 -6.08 12.99 15.52
CA PHE A 34 -4.62 13.09 15.55
C PHE A 34 -4.12 14.51 15.86
N SER A 35 -3.22 14.69 16.82
CA SER A 35 -2.82 16.01 17.31
C SER A 35 -1.36 16.37 17.05
N LYS A 36 -0.45 15.39 17.06
CA LYS A 36 0.99 15.59 16.85
C LYS A 36 1.71 14.25 16.69
N GLY A 37 2.96 14.32 16.25
CA GLY A 37 3.87 13.18 16.20
C GLY A 37 4.03 12.60 14.81
N ASN A 38 4.32 11.32 14.72
CA ASN A 38 4.68 10.64 13.48
C ASN A 38 3.44 10.01 12.81
N ALA A 39 3.07 10.50 11.63
CA ALA A 39 2.03 9.94 10.80
C ALA A 39 2.65 9.24 9.58
N ILE A 40 2.64 7.90 9.63
CA ILE A 40 3.30 7.02 8.67
C ILE A 40 2.27 6.42 7.72
N PHE A 41 2.55 6.47 6.42
CA PHE A 41 1.75 5.88 5.35
C PHE A 41 2.60 4.86 4.60
N THR A 42 2.02 3.72 4.23
CA THR A 42 2.77 2.64 3.56
C THR A 42 2.13 2.20 2.25
N LEU A 43 2.97 1.74 1.32
CA LEU A 43 2.61 0.92 0.17
C LEU A 43 3.35 -0.43 0.30
N PRO A 44 2.72 -1.60 0.04
CA PRO A 44 3.40 -2.88 0.20
C PRO A 44 4.17 -3.26 -1.07
N ASN A 45 5.22 -4.04 -0.91
CA ASN A 45 5.90 -4.73 -2.02
C ASN A 45 5.12 -5.98 -2.46
N ALA A 46 3.87 -5.79 -2.90
CA ALA A 46 2.95 -6.85 -3.28
C ALA A 46 1.88 -6.32 -4.24
N PRO A 47 1.13 -7.21 -4.93
CA PRO A 47 -0.07 -6.81 -5.64
C PRO A 47 -1.03 -6.04 -4.72
N ILE A 48 -1.63 -4.97 -5.23
CA ILE A 48 -2.63 -4.19 -4.52
C ILE A 48 -3.57 -3.51 -5.51
N LYS A 49 -4.86 -3.43 -5.15
CA LYS A 49 -5.84 -2.63 -5.89
C LYS A 49 -5.52 -1.14 -5.73
N CYS A 50 -5.54 -0.37 -6.80
CA CYS A 50 -5.32 1.09 -6.78
C CYS A 50 -4.14 1.53 -5.88
N SER A 51 -2.90 1.15 -6.20
CA SER A 51 -1.70 1.51 -5.42
C SER A 51 -1.60 3.00 -5.06
N GLY A 52 -2.04 3.89 -5.96
CA GLY A 52 -2.07 5.33 -5.71
C GLY A 52 -2.97 5.76 -4.54
N ALA A 53 -3.90 4.93 -4.06
CA ALA A 53 -4.74 5.25 -2.91
C ALA A 53 -3.94 5.41 -1.61
N ALA A 54 -2.85 4.65 -1.44
CA ALA A 54 -1.94 4.77 -0.29
C ALA A 54 -1.30 6.17 -0.19
N GLN A 55 -0.95 6.74 -1.34
CA GLN A 55 -0.38 8.08 -1.46
C GLN A 55 -1.46 9.18 -1.37
N LYS A 56 -2.66 8.94 -1.94
CA LYS A 56 -3.78 9.89 -1.87
C LYS A 56 -4.17 10.19 -0.42
N ILE A 57 -4.28 9.16 0.42
CA ILE A 57 -4.66 9.36 1.83
C ILE A 57 -3.57 10.11 2.62
N CYS A 58 -2.29 9.93 2.28
CA CYS A 58 -1.20 10.74 2.84
C CYS A 58 -1.38 12.24 2.51
N TYR A 59 -1.75 12.56 1.26
CA TYR A 59 -1.98 13.95 0.84
C TYR A 59 -3.22 14.58 1.46
N LEU A 60 -4.27 13.78 1.66
CA LEU A 60 -5.48 14.20 2.37
C LEU A 60 -5.20 14.40 3.86
N ALA A 61 -4.38 13.55 4.48
CA ALA A 61 -3.95 13.73 5.86
C ALA A 61 -3.21 15.06 6.06
N ASP A 62 -2.25 15.41 5.19
CA ASP A 62 -1.59 16.73 5.21
C ASP A 62 -2.61 17.87 5.16
N GLU A 63 -3.62 17.78 4.30
CA GLU A 63 -4.66 18.80 4.18
C GLU A 63 -5.52 18.91 5.45
N ILE A 64 -5.95 17.78 6.00
CA ILE A 64 -6.70 17.72 7.25
C ILE A 64 -5.88 18.34 8.40
N PHE A 65 -4.61 17.98 8.52
CA PHE A 65 -3.72 18.47 9.56
C PHE A 65 -3.45 19.98 9.44
N ARG A 66 -3.35 20.51 8.20
CA ARG A 66 -3.23 21.96 7.97
C ARG A 66 -4.50 22.69 8.39
N LYS A 67 -5.67 22.21 7.95
CA LYS A 67 -6.96 22.81 8.31
C LYS A 67 -7.22 22.80 9.82
N ARG A 68 -6.73 21.78 10.52
CA ARG A 68 -6.83 21.65 11.98
C ARG A 68 -5.72 22.38 12.75
N GLY A 69 -4.74 22.96 12.06
CA GLY A 69 -3.64 23.69 12.71
C GLY A 69 -2.57 22.82 13.38
N VAL A 70 -2.57 21.51 13.16
CA VAL A 70 -1.65 20.55 13.81
C VAL A 70 -0.47 20.12 12.94
N ARG A 71 -0.43 20.55 11.67
CA ARG A 71 0.59 20.13 10.70
C ARG A 71 2.03 20.47 11.13
N SER A 72 2.25 21.59 11.82
CA SER A 72 3.58 21.99 12.32
C SER A 72 4.12 21.07 13.41
N GLN A 73 3.24 20.32 14.08
CA GLN A 73 3.57 19.33 15.11
C GLN A 73 3.55 17.90 14.56
N THR A 74 3.39 17.73 13.25
CA THR A 74 3.25 16.43 12.59
C THR A 74 4.43 16.16 11.67
N HIS A 75 5.03 14.99 11.80
CA HIS A 75 5.99 14.46 10.83
C HIS A 75 5.27 13.46 9.92
N LEU A 76 5.22 13.75 8.62
CA LEU A 76 4.54 12.92 7.63
C LEU A 76 5.57 12.10 6.86
N THR A 77 5.47 10.77 6.93
CA THR A 77 6.36 9.87 6.19
C THR A 77 5.55 8.96 5.27
N TYR A 78 5.96 8.85 4.01
CA TYR A 78 5.42 7.87 3.06
C TYR A 78 6.51 6.87 2.70
N ASN A 79 6.34 5.62 3.13
CA ASN A 79 7.23 4.49 2.84
C ASN A 79 6.67 3.70 1.65
N THR A 80 7.47 3.56 0.59
CA THR A 80 7.06 2.88 -0.64
C THR A 80 8.17 1.94 -1.14
N PRO A 81 7.84 0.77 -1.72
CA PRO A 81 8.82 -0.14 -2.30
C PRO A 81 9.38 0.38 -3.62
N LEU A 82 8.77 1.42 -4.19
CA LEU A 82 9.16 1.97 -5.48
C LEU A 82 10.46 2.77 -5.38
N SER A 83 11.16 2.89 -6.51
CA SER A 83 12.35 3.72 -6.68
C SER A 83 12.03 5.20 -6.95
N ASP A 84 10.76 5.55 -7.08
CA ASP A 84 10.24 6.93 -7.17
C ASP A 84 8.82 6.99 -6.55
N VAL A 85 8.25 8.18 -6.38
CA VAL A 85 6.91 8.39 -5.80
C VAL A 85 5.80 7.69 -6.60
N PHE A 86 6.00 7.50 -7.91
CA PHE A 86 5.06 6.82 -8.80
C PHE A 86 5.82 6.16 -9.94
N ASP A 87 5.28 5.08 -10.51
CA ASP A 87 5.95 4.25 -11.51
C ASP A 87 5.88 4.77 -12.95
N VAL A 88 5.04 5.78 -13.20
CA VAL A 88 4.97 6.47 -14.50
C VAL A 88 5.69 7.83 -14.39
N PRO A 89 6.83 8.02 -15.09
CA PRO A 89 7.68 9.21 -14.94
C PRO A 89 6.96 10.54 -15.13
N LYS A 90 6.01 10.58 -16.09
CA LYS A 90 5.19 11.76 -16.37
C LYS A 90 4.42 12.24 -15.13
N TYR A 91 3.86 11.31 -14.35
CA TYR A 91 3.11 11.65 -13.14
C TYR A 91 4.04 11.81 -11.94
N ALA A 92 5.09 10.99 -11.84
CA ALA A 92 6.10 11.07 -10.78
C ALA A 92 6.72 12.46 -10.67
N LYS A 93 7.08 13.08 -11.80
CA LYS A 93 7.62 14.46 -11.85
C LYS A 93 6.71 15.48 -11.14
N THR A 94 5.41 15.41 -11.36
CA THR A 94 4.44 16.34 -10.73
C THR A 94 4.20 15.97 -9.27
N LEU A 95 4.10 14.68 -8.97
CA LEU A 95 3.87 14.18 -7.61
C LEU A 95 5.05 14.48 -6.68
N ASN A 96 6.29 14.42 -7.17
CA ASN A 96 7.47 14.80 -6.39
C ASN A 96 7.43 16.28 -5.96
N LYS A 97 6.99 17.18 -6.85
CA LYS A 97 6.77 18.60 -6.48
C LYS A 97 5.72 18.75 -5.39
N ILE A 98 4.68 17.90 -5.39
CA ILE A 98 3.64 17.91 -4.35
C ILE A 98 4.19 17.40 -3.02
N VAL A 99 4.97 16.31 -3.04
CA VAL A 99 5.66 15.75 -1.86
C VAL A 99 6.55 16.80 -1.22
N GLU A 100 7.39 17.46 -2.02
CA GLU A 100 8.28 18.54 -1.58
C GLU A 100 7.50 19.71 -0.97
N ARG A 101 6.51 20.24 -1.69
CA ARG A 101 5.67 21.36 -1.23
C ARG A 101 4.92 21.03 0.06
N LYS A 102 4.45 19.79 0.23
CA LYS A 102 3.76 19.33 1.44
C LYS A 102 4.73 18.92 2.56
N SER A 103 6.04 18.96 2.32
CA SER A 103 7.09 18.52 3.25
C SER A 103 6.83 17.12 3.78
N ILE A 104 6.48 16.21 2.87
CA ILE A 104 6.30 14.77 3.16
C ILE A 104 7.66 14.10 3.00
N GLU A 105 8.09 13.37 4.02
CA GLU A 105 9.30 12.57 3.95
C GLU A 105 9.01 11.30 3.13
N LEU A 106 9.55 11.25 1.92
CA LEU A 106 9.43 10.10 1.03
C LEU A 106 10.58 9.12 1.29
N LYS A 107 10.25 7.91 1.74
CA LYS A 107 11.19 6.80 1.93
C LYS A 107 10.97 5.77 0.82
N LEU A 108 11.87 5.79 -0.15
CA LEU A 108 11.88 4.88 -1.30
C LEU A 108 12.48 3.53 -0.92
N LEU A 109 12.16 2.49 -1.71
CA LEU A 109 12.66 1.13 -1.51
C LEU A 109 12.46 0.62 -0.08
N ARG A 110 11.32 0.96 0.55
CA ARG A 110 10.95 0.50 1.90
C ARG A 110 9.69 -0.35 1.83
N ASN A 111 9.74 -1.53 2.43
CA ASN A 111 8.59 -2.40 2.61
C ASN A 111 8.31 -2.58 4.11
N LEU A 112 7.04 -2.49 4.52
CA LEU A 112 6.64 -2.72 5.90
C LEU A 112 6.73 -4.23 6.18
N LYS A 113 7.50 -4.63 7.20
CA LYS A 113 7.71 -6.03 7.58
C LYS A 113 6.90 -6.42 8.81
N SER A 114 6.89 -5.58 9.84
CA SER A 114 6.17 -5.87 11.08
C SER A 114 5.67 -4.61 11.78
N VAL A 115 4.64 -4.79 12.61
CA VAL A 115 4.12 -3.75 13.49
C VAL A 115 4.21 -4.24 14.94
N ASN A 116 4.79 -3.41 15.80
CA ASN A 116 4.82 -3.64 17.24
C ASN A 116 3.94 -2.58 17.92
N ILE A 117 2.73 -2.99 18.32
CA ILE A 117 1.75 -2.12 18.95
C ILE A 117 2.22 -1.65 20.32
N GLY A 118 2.81 -2.55 21.13
CA GLY A 118 3.23 -2.25 22.50
C GLY A 118 4.29 -1.14 22.57
N LYS A 119 5.10 -1.00 21.52
CA LYS A 119 6.08 0.09 21.37
C LYS A 119 5.66 1.20 20.41
N ARG A 120 4.55 1.01 19.68
CA ARG A 120 4.13 1.81 18.52
C ARG A 120 5.27 2.00 17.51
N GLU A 121 5.85 0.88 17.08
CA GLU A 121 6.97 0.84 16.14
C GLU A 121 6.57 0.07 14.87
N ALA A 122 6.88 0.65 13.71
CA ALA A 122 6.77 0.01 12.41
C ALA A 122 8.16 -0.33 11.89
N THR A 123 8.39 -1.60 11.57
CA THR A 123 9.67 -2.10 11.10
C THR A 123 9.63 -2.25 9.58
N PHE A 124 10.57 -1.60 8.90
CA PHE A 124 10.70 -1.64 7.44
C PHE A 124 11.98 -2.33 7.02
N GLU A 125 11.95 -3.03 5.90
CA GLU A 125 13.13 -3.56 5.22
C GLU A 125 13.51 -2.69 4.01
N LEU A 126 14.81 -2.59 3.72
CA LEU A 126 15.31 -2.04 2.46
C LEU A 126 15.09 -3.03 1.32
N LEU A 127 14.71 -2.51 0.17
CA LEU A 127 14.65 -3.26 -1.09
C LEU A 127 15.80 -2.84 -2.02
N GLU A 128 16.23 -3.79 -2.83
CA GLU A 128 16.98 -3.55 -4.05
C GLU A 128 16.10 -2.87 -5.11
N GLN A 129 16.71 -2.36 -6.18
CA GLN A 129 15.99 -1.75 -7.31
C GLN A 129 15.02 -2.70 -8.01
N ASP A 130 15.27 -4.01 -7.94
CA ASP A 130 14.40 -5.06 -8.48
C ASP A 130 13.29 -5.50 -7.50
N GLY A 131 13.20 -4.84 -6.34
CA GLY A 131 12.19 -5.12 -5.31
C GLY A 131 12.52 -6.29 -4.39
N ARG A 132 13.68 -6.95 -4.53
CA ARG A 132 14.10 -7.99 -3.57
C ARG A 132 14.59 -7.36 -2.27
N PRO A 133 14.32 -7.96 -1.09
CA PRO A 133 14.91 -7.49 0.16
C PRO A 133 16.44 -7.56 0.12
N THR A 134 17.13 -6.54 0.64
CA THR A 134 18.61 -6.52 0.71
C THR A 134 19.17 -7.46 1.79
N GLY A 135 18.30 -8.05 2.63
CA GLY A 135 18.66 -8.92 3.74
C GLY A 135 18.46 -8.26 5.11
N HIS A 136 18.79 -8.98 6.19
CA HIS A 136 18.53 -8.55 7.58
C HIS A 136 19.38 -7.35 8.02
N SER A 137 20.41 -6.98 7.25
CA SER A 137 21.34 -5.90 7.59
C SER A 137 20.80 -4.48 7.32
N SER A 138 19.57 -4.33 6.82
CA SER A 138 18.99 -3.01 6.48
C SER A 138 17.54 -2.88 6.94
N ILE A 139 17.34 -3.05 8.25
CA ILE A 139 16.06 -2.84 8.92
C ILE A 139 15.97 -1.40 9.47
N PHE A 140 14.83 -0.74 9.30
CA PHE A 140 14.54 0.59 9.83
C PHE A 140 13.32 0.52 10.73
N VAL A 141 13.48 0.94 11.98
CA VAL A 141 12.38 1.05 12.93
C VAL A 141 11.92 2.50 12.97
N GLN A 142 10.62 2.73 12.77
CA GLN A 142 9.99 4.05 12.83
C GLN A 142 8.91 4.03 13.90
N ALA A 143 9.02 4.89 14.92
CA ALA A 143 7.94 5.10 15.88
C ALA A 143 6.77 5.83 15.20
N PHE A 144 5.53 5.45 15.52
CA PHE A 144 4.34 6.08 14.97
C PHE A 144 3.36 6.53 16.06
N ASP A 145 2.65 7.62 15.78
CA ASP A 145 1.47 8.07 16.49
C ASP A 145 0.20 7.87 15.64
N LEU A 146 0.39 7.69 14.32
CA LEU A 146 -0.60 7.23 13.35
C LEU A 146 0.11 6.36 12.30
N LEU A 147 -0.42 5.16 12.05
CA LEU A 147 0.05 4.27 10.99
C LEU A 147 -1.09 3.89 10.05
N HIS A 148 -1.04 4.40 8.82
CA HIS A 148 -1.89 3.91 7.74
C HIS A 148 -1.19 2.80 6.97
N VAL A 149 -1.76 1.59 6.98
CA VAL A 149 -1.23 0.43 6.27
C VAL A 149 -2.01 0.15 5.00
N ALA A 150 -1.33 0.13 3.86
CA ALA A 150 -1.85 -0.51 2.65
C ALA A 150 -1.46 -2.00 2.67
N PRO A 151 -2.41 -2.93 2.87
CA PRO A 151 -2.07 -4.32 3.09
C PRO A 151 -1.66 -5.00 1.77
N PRO A 152 -0.70 -5.95 1.80
CA PRO A 152 -0.41 -6.80 0.65
C PRO A 152 -1.68 -7.57 0.27
N CYS A 153 -2.04 -7.55 -1.02
CA CYS A 153 -3.19 -8.29 -1.54
C CYS A 153 -2.72 -9.49 -2.36
N SER A 154 -3.64 -10.44 -2.55
CA SER A 154 -3.47 -11.62 -3.40
C SER A 154 -4.76 -11.92 -4.15
N ALA A 155 -4.71 -12.84 -5.12
CA ALA A 155 -5.92 -13.36 -5.74
C ALA A 155 -6.83 -14.01 -4.68
N PRO A 156 -8.16 -14.03 -4.85
CA PRO A 156 -9.08 -14.75 -3.95
C PRO A 156 -8.64 -16.19 -3.65
N GLU A 157 -8.90 -16.66 -2.43
CA GLU A 157 -8.46 -17.99 -1.97
C GLU A 157 -8.93 -19.12 -2.88
N VAL A 158 -10.18 -19.07 -3.35
CA VAL A 158 -10.72 -20.06 -4.29
C VAL A 158 -9.89 -20.18 -5.57
N LEU A 159 -9.33 -19.08 -6.08
CA LEU A 159 -8.44 -19.11 -7.24
C LEU A 159 -7.07 -19.67 -6.87
N ARG A 160 -6.49 -19.25 -5.75
CA ARG A 160 -5.18 -19.78 -5.30
C ARG A 160 -5.22 -21.29 -5.03
N ASN A 161 -6.38 -21.81 -4.62
CA ASN A 161 -6.60 -23.25 -4.44
C ASN A 161 -6.97 -23.98 -5.74
N SER A 162 -6.97 -23.28 -6.88
CA SER A 162 -7.33 -23.80 -8.21
C SER A 162 -6.18 -23.61 -9.21
N PRO A 163 -5.02 -24.28 -9.03
CA PRO A 163 -3.82 -24.07 -9.83
C PRO A 163 -4.02 -24.35 -11.33
N GLU A 164 -5.02 -25.17 -11.68
CA GLU A 164 -5.39 -25.47 -13.06
C GLU A 164 -5.82 -24.25 -13.88
N VAL A 165 -6.34 -23.21 -13.22
CA VAL A 165 -6.86 -21.99 -13.86
C VAL A 165 -6.04 -20.73 -13.55
N THR A 166 -4.93 -20.86 -12.83
CA THR A 166 -4.10 -19.73 -12.43
C THR A 166 -2.73 -19.73 -13.11
N ASN A 167 -2.12 -18.57 -13.18
CA ASN A 167 -0.74 -18.40 -13.59
C ASN A 167 0.21 -18.70 -12.41
N ALA A 168 1.52 -18.53 -12.63
CA ALA A 168 2.55 -18.77 -11.62
C ALA A 168 2.48 -17.85 -10.37
N ASN A 169 1.64 -16.81 -10.39
CA ASN A 169 1.42 -15.90 -9.26
C ASN A 169 0.03 -16.10 -8.63
N ASP A 170 -0.64 -17.22 -8.91
CA ASP A 170 -1.95 -17.61 -8.39
C ASP A 170 -3.13 -16.70 -8.82
N PHE A 171 -2.95 -15.87 -9.85
CA PHE A 171 -4.03 -15.08 -10.47
C PHE A 171 -4.59 -15.81 -11.69
N LEU A 172 -5.83 -15.53 -12.08
CA LEU A 172 -6.47 -16.19 -13.22
C LEU A 172 -5.66 -16.01 -14.51
N ASP A 173 -5.37 -17.11 -15.23
CA ASP A 173 -4.48 -17.09 -16.40
C ASP A 173 -5.20 -16.71 -17.70
N VAL A 174 -5.44 -15.42 -17.86
CA VAL A 174 -6.12 -14.84 -19.02
C VAL A 174 -5.18 -14.26 -20.07
N ASN A 175 -5.62 -14.26 -21.32
CA ASN A 175 -5.02 -13.45 -22.38
C ASN A 175 -5.32 -11.97 -22.10
N PRO A 176 -4.32 -11.07 -22.03
CA PRO A 176 -4.52 -9.68 -21.64
C PRO A 176 -5.29 -8.85 -22.67
N LYS A 177 -5.46 -9.34 -23.90
CA LYS A 177 -6.21 -8.65 -24.97
C LYS A 177 -7.66 -9.12 -25.07
N SER A 178 -7.91 -10.42 -24.96
CA SER A 178 -9.26 -11.00 -25.12
C SER A 178 -9.95 -11.34 -23.81
N LEU A 179 -9.23 -11.35 -22.69
CA LEU A 179 -9.70 -11.72 -21.36
C LEU A 179 -10.15 -13.18 -21.21
N GLN A 180 -10.00 -13.95 -22.27
CA GLN A 180 -10.24 -15.39 -22.30
C GLN A 180 -9.09 -16.13 -21.61
N HIS A 181 -9.40 -17.18 -20.86
CA HIS A 181 -8.41 -18.04 -20.24
C HIS A 181 -7.54 -18.74 -21.30
N LYS A 182 -6.23 -18.86 -21.04
CA LYS A 182 -5.28 -19.38 -22.04
C LYS A 182 -5.47 -20.87 -22.35
N LYS A 183 -5.85 -21.68 -21.34
CA LYS A 183 -6.10 -23.12 -21.46
C LYS A 183 -7.57 -23.50 -21.75
N TYR A 184 -8.54 -22.72 -21.26
CA TYR A 184 -9.96 -23.10 -21.24
C TYR A 184 -10.78 -22.07 -22.02
N PRO A 185 -11.23 -22.38 -23.25
CA PRO A 185 -11.84 -21.38 -24.12
C PRO A 185 -13.20 -20.85 -23.63
N ASN A 186 -13.83 -21.52 -22.67
CA ASN A 186 -15.10 -21.15 -22.07
C ASN A 186 -14.95 -20.38 -20.73
N ILE A 187 -13.73 -20.08 -20.29
CA ILE A 187 -13.46 -19.32 -19.07
C ILE A 187 -12.96 -17.92 -19.45
N PHE A 188 -13.50 -16.91 -18.78
CA PHE A 188 -13.12 -15.50 -18.93
C PHE A 188 -12.95 -14.87 -17.54
N GLY A 189 -12.15 -13.83 -17.43
CA GLY A 189 -11.99 -13.10 -16.19
C GLY A 189 -11.91 -11.60 -16.38
N ILE A 190 -12.23 -10.85 -15.33
CA ILE A 190 -12.20 -9.40 -15.33
C ILE A 190 -11.72 -8.87 -13.98
N GLY A 191 -10.89 -7.83 -14.03
CA GLY A 191 -10.51 -7.04 -12.86
C GLY A 191 -9.40 -7.64 -12.01
N ASP A 192 -9.48 -7.41 -10.70
CA ASP A 192 -8.34 -7.61 -9.79
C ASP A 192 -7.89 -9.08 -9.68
N CYS A 193 -8.74 -10.04 -10.01
CA CYS A 193 -8.40 -11.47 -10.02
C CYS A 193 -7.57 -11.90 -11.23
N ASN A 194 -7.52 -11.09 -12.29
CA ASN A 194 -6.78 -11.42 -13.49
C ASN A 194 -5.27 -11.32 -13.29
N GLY A 195 -4.54 -12.26 -13.90
CA GLY A 195 -3.08 -12.25 -13.98
C GLY A 195 -2.53 -11.31 -15.05
N SER A 196 -3.30 -10.32 -15.50
CA SER A 196 -2.89 -9.36 -16.53
C SER A 196 -1.91 -8.33 -15.96
N PRO A 197 -1.02 -7.74 -16.79
CA PRO A 197 -0.01 -6.77 -16.33
C PRO A 197 -0.61 -5.38 -16.01
N ASN A 198 -1.91 -5.19 -16.22
CA ASN A 198 -2.58 -3.90 -16.01
C ASN A 198 -2.67 -3.54 -14.53
N LYS A 199 -2.76 -2.23 -14.27
CA LYS A 199 -3.05 -1.74 -12.92
C LYS A 199 -4.45 -2.17 -12.50
N LYS A 200 -4.53 -2.84 -11.35
CA LYS A 200 -5.76 -3.31 -10.72
C LYS A 200 -6.62 -2.13 -10.23
N THR A 201 -7.44 -1.59 -11.13
CA THR A 201 -8.30 -0.42 -10.89
C THR A 201 -9.63 -0.62 -11.60
N ALA A 202 -10.69 0.00 -11.09
CA ALA A 202 -12.01 -0.04 -11.74
C ALA A 202 -12.02 0.57 -13.16
N ALA A 203 -11.05 1.42 -13.51
CA ALA A 203 -10.95 2.00 -14.84
C ALA A 203 -10.22 1.09 -15.84
N ALA A 204 -9.25 0.31 -15.36
CA ALA A 204 -8.41 -0.58 -16.16
C ALA A 204 -8.78 -2.05 -15.94
N THR A 205 -10.05 -2.33 -15.59
CA THR A 205 -10.64 -3.67 -15.55
C THR A 205 -10.54 -4.28 -16.95
N CYS A 206 -9.45 -5.00 -17.17
CA CYS A 206 -9.21 -5.89 -18.30
C CYS A 206 -9.03 -7.28 -17.69
#